data_AF-A0A8T5L896-F1
#
_entry.id   AF-A0A8T5L896-F1
#
_cell.length_a   1.000
_cell.length_b   1.000
_cell.length_c   1.000
_cell.angle_alpha   90.00
_cell.angle_beta   90.00
_cell.angle_gamma   90.00
#
_symmetry.space_group_name_H-M   'P 1'
#
loop_
_entity.id
_entity.type
_entity.pdbx_description
1 polymer ?
#
loop_
_entity_poly.entity_id
_entity_poly.type
_entity_poly.pdbx_seq_one_letter_code
_entity_poly.pdbx_strand_id
1 'polypeptide(L)'
;MFFNEEPEVIFDVGAYDAKDTVKFKQYCPNARVVAIEASPKNFAIAKEVCDKYNIECYNYAVCDKVGTVEFHENDSSMPSCSMMEVDYKKADLPGPFTKT
;
A
#
# COMPACT_ATOMS: atom_id res chain seq x y z
N MET A 1 7.99 11.09 -14.75
CA MET A 1 8.77 11.59 -13.60
C MET A 1 10.23 11.53 -14.04
N PHE A 2 11.00 12.61 -13.91
CA PHE A 2 12.42 12.60 -14.28
C PHE A 2 13.23 12.88 -13.02
N PHE A 3 14.03 11.90 -12.61
CA PHE A 3 15.00 12.05 -11.54
C PHE A 3 16.36 12.38 -12.17
N ASN A 4 17.20 13.16 -11.48
CA ASN A 4 18.56 13.42 -11.94
C ASN A 4 19.42 12.14 -11.96
N GLU A 5 19.02 11.11 -11.20
CA GLU A 5 19.65 9.79 -11.12
C GLU A 5 18.54 8.72 -11.05
N GLU A 6 18.75 7.55 -11.67
CA GLU A 6 17.79 6.45 -11.56
C GLU A 6 17.83 5.86 -10.14
N PRO A 7 16.67 5.63 -9.49
CA PRO A 7 16.64 5.04 -8.17
C PRO A 7 17.12 3.58 -8.22
N GLU A 8 18.04 3.21 -7.33
CA GLU A 8 18.48 1.82 -7.19
C GLU A 8 17.43 0.94 -6.50
N VAL A 9 16.68 1.51 -5.55
CA VAL A 9 15.67 0.80 -4.76
C VAL A 9 14.41 1.67 -4.63
N ILE A 10 13.25 1.05 -4.81
CA ILE A 10 11.93 1.68 -4.64
C ILE A 10 11.12 0.85 -3.66
N PHE A 11 10.63 1.49 -2.60
CA PHE A 11 9.65 0.92 -1.67
C PHE A 11 8.28 1.49 -1.97
N ASP A 12 7.33 0.61 -2.29
CA ASP A 12 5.92 0.94 -2.43
C ASP A 12 5.17 0.49 -1.16
N VAL A 13 4.94 1.43 -0.25
CA VAL A 13 4.36 1.18 1.08
C VAL A 13 2.85 1.46 1.03
N GLY A 14 2.04 0.44 1.32
CA GLY A 14 0.61 0.47 1.08
C GLY A 14 0.27 0.13 -0.38
N ALA A 15 0.90 -0.94 -0.89
CA ALA A 15 0.87 -1.29 -2.31
C ALA A 15 -0.54 -1.68 -2.83
N TYR A 16 -1.51 -1.96 -1.96
CA TYR A 16 -2.90 -2.27 -2.29
C TYR A 16 -3.04 -3.41 -3.32
N ASP A 17 -3.21 -3.11 -4.61
CA ASP A 17 -3.33 -4.09 -5.70
C ASP A 17 -2.07 -4.19 -6.60
N ALA A 18 -0.98 -3.53 -6.19
CA ALA A 18 0.32 -3.47 -6.83
C ALA A 18 0.37 -2.88 -8.25
N LYS A 19 -0.68 -2.19 -8.71
CA LYS A 19 -0.68 -1.56 -10.05
C LYS A 19 0.36 -0.46 -10.18
N ASP A 20 0.55 0.35 -9.15
CA ASP A 20 1.58 1.39 -9.15
C ASP A 20 2.98 0.79 -8.94
N THR A 21 3.10 -0.28 -8.15
CA THR A 21 4.32 -1.08 -8.05
C THR A 21 4.83 -1.56 -9.42
N VAL A 22 3.92 -2.07 -10.27
CA VAL A 22 4.26 -2.50 -11.64
C VAL A 22 4.73 -1.33 -12.49
N LYS A 23 4.10 -0.17 -12.37
CA LYS A 23 4.55 1.04 -13.09
C LYS A 23 5.95 1.44 -12.65
N PHE A 24 6.29 1.36 -11.36
CA PHE A 24 7.66 1.61 -10.88
C PHE A 24 8.65 0.64 -11.51
N LYS A 25 8.32 -0.66 -11.61
CA LYS A 25 9.19 -1.64 -12.26
C LYS A 25 9.36 -1.38 -13.76
N GLN A 26 8.33 -0.87 -14.43
CA GLN A 26 8.38 -0.54 -15.85
C GLN A 26 9.18 0.75 -16.12
N TYR A 27 9.04 1.77 -15.26
CA TYR A 27 9.74 3.04 -15.41
C TYR A 27 11.18 3.00 -14.92
N CYS A 28 11.48 2.15 -13.94
CA CYS A 28 12.81 1.97 -13.36
C CYS A 28 13.17 0.47 -13.42
N PRO A 29 13.43 -0.08 -14.63
CA PRO A 29 13.64 -1.52 -14.81
C PRO A 29 14.85 -2.05 -14.05
N ASN A 30 15.87 -1.21 -13.84
CA ASN A 30 17.08 -1.53 -13.09
C ASN A 30 16.89 -1.45 -11.57
N ALA A 31 15.84 -0.77 -11.10
CA ALA A 31 15.56 -0.66 -9.68
C ALA A 31 15.11 -2.01 -9.10
N ARG A 32 15.54 -2.27 -7.87
CA ARG A 32 14.89 -3.23 -7.00
C ARG A 32 13.60 -2.61 -6.49
N VAL A 33 12.46 -3.21 -6.83
CA VAL A 33 11.14 -2.71 -6.39
C VAL A 33 10.60 -3.66 -5.33
N VAL A 34 10.16 -3.11 -4.20
CA VAL A 34 9.62 -3.85 -3.07
C VAL A 34 8.22 -3.31 -2.73
N ALA A 35 7.20 -4.15 -2.87
CA ALA A 35 5.85 -3.87 -2.42
C ALA A 35 5.66 -4.29 -0.96
N ILE A 36 5.01 -3.44 -0.17
CA ILE A 36 4.63 -3.71 1.21
C ILE A 36 3.14 -3.42 1.35
N GLU A 37 2.36 -4.44 1.71
CA GLU A 37 0.91 -4.31 1.91
C GLU A 37 0.51 -4.93 3.24
N ALA A 38 -0.14 -4.15 4.11
CA ALA A 38 -0.49 -4.58 5.45
C ALA A 38 -1.75 -5.47 5.48
N SER A 39 -2.74 -5.20 4.63
CA SER A 39 -3.96 -6.00 4.55
C SER A 39 -3.67 -7.38 3.98
N PRO A 40 -3.97 -8.48 4.70
CA PRO A 40 -3.81 -9.84 4.17
C PRO A 40 -4.64 -10.07 2.90
N LYS A 41 -5.81 -9.42 2.81
CA LYS A 41 -6.70 -9.52 1.64
C LYS A 41 -6.09 -8.86 0.42
N ASN A 42 -5.62 -7.62 0.55
CA ASN A 42 -4.98 -6.90 -0.55
C ASN A 42 -3.63 -7.52 -0.91
N PHE A 43 -2.88 -7.99 0.08
CA PHE A 43 -1.62 -8.70 -0.12
C PHE A 43 -1.77 -9.90 -1.04
N ALA A 44 -2.81 -10.72 -0.88
CA ALA A 44 -3.03 -11.87 -1.78
C ALA A 44 -3.13 -11.45 -3.26
N ILE A 45 -3.81 -10.33 -3.52
CA ILE A 45 -3.98 -9.77 -4.87
C ILE A 45 -2.65 -9.18 -5.35
N ALA A 46 -2.02 -8.32 -4.54
CA ALA A 46 -0.74 -7.70 -4.84
C ALA A 46 0.36 -8.74 -5.09
N LYS A 47 0.38 -9.84 -4.33
CA LYS A 47 1.36 -10.92 -4.47
C LYS A 47 1.24 -11.62 -5.82
N GLU A 48 0.02 -11.92 -6.27
CA GLU A 48 -0.21 -12.52 -7.60
C GLU A 48 0.27 -11.58 -8.71
N VAL A 49 0.03 -10.27 -8.58
CA VAL A 49 0.51 -9.27 -9.53
C VAL A 49 2.04 -9.21 -9.49
N CYS A 50 2.64 -9.09 -8.32
CA CYS A 50 4.09 -8.97 -8.15
C CYS A 50 4.86 -10.18 -8.69
N ASP A 51 4.33 -11.40 -8.50
CA ASP A 51 4.94 -12.63 -9.01
C ASP A 51 5.04 -12.65 -10.54
N LYS A 52 4.05 -12.09 -11.24
CA LYS A 52 4.06 -11.98 -12.71
C LYS A 52 5.17 -11.05 -13.22
N TYR A 53 5.62 -10.11 -12.40
CA TYR A 53 6.64 -9.11 -12.74
C TYR A 53 7.98 -9.33 -12.03
N ASN A 54 8.14 -10.45 -11.30
CA ASN A 54 9.32 -10.73 -10.45
C ASN A 54 9.62 -9.60 -9.46
N ILE A 55 8.59 -9.09 -8.78
CA ILE A 55 8.68 -8.03 -7.78
C ILE A 55 8.57 -8.66 -6.38
N GLU A 56 9.38 -8.18 -5.43
CA GLU A 56 9.28 -8.61 -4.02
C GLU A 56 8.01 -8.01 -3.39
N CYS A 57 7.22 -8.84 -2.70
CA CYS A 57 5.99 -8.39 -2.03
C CYS A 57 5.91 -8.98 -0.63
N TYR A 58 5.75 -8.11 0.38
CA TYR A 58 5.73 -8.47 1.79
C TYR A 58 4.43 -8.06 2.47
N ASN A 59 3.85 -8.98 3.25
CA ASN A 59 2.69 -8.67 4.09
C ASN A 59 3.14 -8.07 5.43
N TYR A 60 3.54 -6.80 5.41
CA TYR A 60 3.98 -6.07 6.59
C TYR A 60 3.31 -4.70 6.72
N ALA A 61 3.21 -4.21 7.94
CA ALA A 61 2.86 -2.82 8.24
C ALA A 61 4.12 -2.07 8.70
N VAL A 62 4.26 -0.81 8.29
CA VAL A 62 5.35 0.06 8.75
C VAL A 62 4.99 0.64 10.12
N CYS A 63 5.88 0.47 11.08
CA CYS A 63 5.70 0.86 12.48
C CYS A 63 7.04 1.31 13.08
N ASP A 64 7.01 2.04 14.19
CA ASP A 64 8.19 2.38 15.00
C ASP A 64 8.70 1.19 15.82
N LYS A 65 7.95 0.08 15.84
CA LYS A 65 8.25 -1.14 16.58
C LYS A 65 8.15 -2.36 15.66
N VAL A 66 8.97 -3.38 15.97
CA VAL A 66 8.90 -4.69 15.31
C VAL A 66 8.00 -5.60 16.13
N GLY A 67 7.00 -6.21 15.49
CA GLY A 67 6.09 -7.15 16.14
C GLY A 67 4.90 -7.51 15.27
N THR A 68 3.94 -8.21 15.86
CA THR A 68 2.63 -8.49 15.26
C THR A 68 1.57 -7.63 15.93
N VAL A 69 0.58 -7.21 15.16
CA VAL A 69 -0.57 -6.42 15.64
C VAL A 69 -1.83 -6.95 14.98
N GLU A 70 -2.97 -6.77 15.65
CA GLU A 70 -4.26 -7.03 15.04
C GLU A 70 -4.51 -6.01 13.92
N PHE A 71 -5.02 -6.48 12.79
CA PHE A 71 -5.30 -5.63 11.64
C PHE A 71 -6.76 -5.21 11.65
N HIS A 72 -7.00 -3.89 11.65
CA HIS A 72 -8.34 -3.32 11.66
C HIS A 72 -8.67 -2.72 10.27
N GLU A 73 -9.64 -3.30 9.58
CA GLU A 73 -10.20 -2.77 8.32
C GLU A 73 -11.52 -2.05 8.59
N ASN A 74 -11.78 -0.97 7.86
CA ASN A 74 -13.08 -0.33 7.83
C ASN A 74 -13.95 -0.93 6.71
N ASP A 75 -15.26 -1.00 6.92
CA ASP A 75 -16.24 -1.47 5.91
C ASP A 75 -16.67 -0.34 4.95
N SER A 76 -15.85 0.71 4.83
CA SER A 76 -16.22 1.89 4.03
C SER A 76 -15.93 1.67 2.54
N SER A 77 -16.69 2.34 1.67
CA SER A 77 -16.62 2.20 0.21
C SER A 77 -15.26 2.59 -0.41
N MET A 78 -14.38 3.20 0.38
CA MET A 78 -12.96 3.38 0.07
C MET A 78 -12.13 2.64 1.13
N PRO A 79 -11.58 1.46 0.82
CA PRO A 79 -10.81 0.70 1.79
C PRO A 79 -9.56 1.51 2.18
N SER A 80 -9.54 1.96 3.42
CA SER A 80 -8.37 2.60 4.04
C SER A 80 -8.02 1.79 5.28
N CYS A 81 -6.78 1.32 5.36
CA CYS A 81 -6.33 0.53 6.49
C CYS A 81 -5.45 1.37 7.40
N SER A 82 -5.69 1.28 8.70
CA SER A 82 -4.91 1.95 9.73
C SER A 82 -4.56 0.95 10.80
N MET A 83 -3.35 1.05 11.35
CA MET A 83 -2.94 0.26 12.51
C MET A 83 -3.67 0.70 13.79
N MET A 84 -4.19 1.94 13.81
CA MET A 84 -4.99 2.49 14.89
C MET A 84 -6.47 2.37 14.54
N GLU A 85 -7.30 2.00 15.51
CA GLU A 85 -8.75 2.15 15.39
C GLU A 85 -9.08 3.61 15.10
N VAL A 86 -9.79 3.84 13.99
CA VAL A 86 -10.25 5.17 13.63
C VAL A 86 -11.60 5.38 14.30
N ASP A 87 -11.63 6.20 15.35
CA ASP A 87 -12.90 6.67 15.94
C ASP A 87 -13.57 7.68 15.00
N TYR A 88 -14.37 7.17 14.06
CA TYR A 88 -15.14 7.98 13.11
C TYR A 88 -16.13 8.94 13.78
N LYS A 89 -16.42 8.81 15.09
CA LYS A 89 -17.31 9.73 15.82
C LYS A 89 -16.59 10.96 16.38
N LYS A 90 -15.25 10.96 16.41
CA LYS A 90 -14.43 12.10 16.89
C LYS A 90 -13.63 12.79 15.81
N ALA A 91 -13.49 12.19 14.64
CA ALA A 91 -12.98 12.90 13.49
C ALA A 91 -14.10 13.85 13.00
N ASP A 92 -13.91 15.16 13.15
CA ASP A 92 -14.67 16.20 12.45
C ASP A 92 -14.43 16.04 10.93
N LEU A 93 -14.99 14.98 10.36
CA LEU A 93 -14.99 14.76 8.93
C LEU A 93 -16.06 15.69 8.35
N PRO A 94 -15.72 16.55 7.37
CA PRO A 94 -16.75 17.24 6.63
C PRO A 94 -17.69 16.18 6.07
N GLY A 95 -18.98 16.34 6.36
CA GLY A 95 -20.04 15.39 5.99
C GLY A 95 -19.99 15.04 4.50
N PRO A 96 -20.65 13.94 4.08
CA PRO A 96 -20.50 13.39 2.74
C PRO A 96 -20.70 14.49 1.70
N PHE A 97 -19.71 14.67 0.83
CA PHE A 97 -19.84 15.51 -0.36
C PHE A 97 -21.07 15.04 -1.12
N THR A 98 -22.16 15.80 -1.03
CA THR A 98 -23.34 15.62 -1.84
C THR A 98 -22.91 15.84 -3.29
N LYS A 99 -22.90 14.75 -4.08
CA LYS A 99 -22.78 14.85 -5.53
C LYS A 99 -23.94 15.70 -6.05
N THR A 100 -23.64 16.87 -6.60
CA THR A 100 -24.49 17.59 -7.56
C THR A 100 -24.39 16.94 -8.92
#